data_AF-A0A1H8JMY8-F1
#
_entry.id   AF-A0A1H8JMY8-F1
#
_cell.length_a   1.000
_cell.length_b   1.000
_cell.length_c   1.000
_cell.angle_alpha   90.00
_cell.angle_beta   90.00
_cell.angle_gamma   90.00
#
_symmetry.space_group_name_H-M   'P 1'
#
loop_
_entity.id
_entity.type
_entity.pdbx_description
1 polymer ?
#
loop_
_entity_poly.entity_id
_entity_poly.type
_entity_poly.pdbx_seq_one_letter_code
_entity_poly.pdbx_strand_id
1 'polypeptide(L)'
;MVGNGGGAYSLTLSDTTKGSSKTTQASPGAQDASAEAVIESPAGSYPSFQEQDFSGITVNGQSFSAYGLQAIDSGPYAETALDGSFSIVPG
;
A
#
# COMPACT_ATOMS: atom_id res chain seq x y z
N MET A 1 1.80 -4.59 6.59
CA MET A 1 2.62 -5.24 7.64
C MET A 1 2.62 -6.73 7.39
N VAL A 2 3.69 -7.45 7.71
CA VAL A 2 3.73 -8.91 7.57
C VAL A 2 3.69 -9.55 8.94
N GLY A 3 2.75 -10.48 9.15
CA GLY A 3 2.64 -11.25 10.39
C GLY A 3 3.73 -12.33 10.46
N ASN A 4 4.42 -12.42 11.59
CA ASN A 4 5.51 -13.37 11.82
C ASN A 4 5.06 -14.63 12.61
N GLY A 5 3.75 -14.82 12.79
CA GLY A 5 3.17 -15.82 13.69
C GLY A 5 3.19 -15.34 15.16
N GLY A 6 2.06 -15.48 15.86
CA GLY A 6 1.93 -15.06 17.26
C GLY A 6 1.45 -13.62 17.50
N GLY A 7 0.84 -12.97 16.49
CA GLY A 7 0.32 -11.60 16.59
C GLY A 7 1.39 -10.52 16.49
N ALA A 8 2.64 -10.89 16.18
CA ALA A 8 3.72 -9.95 15.91
C ALA A 8 3.79 -9.60 14.42
N TYR A 9 3.96 -8.32 14.13
CA TYR A 9 3.95 -7.75 12.80
C TYR A 9 5.18 -6.89 12.57
N SER A 10 5.70 -6.92 11.34
CA SER A 10 6.79 -6.03 10.92
C SER A 10 6.34 -5.03 9.84
N LEU A 11 6.84 -3.80 9.96
CA LEU A 11 6.81 -2.79 8.91
C LEU A 11 8.25 -2.43 8.54
N THR A 12 8.58 -2.62 7.26
CA THR A 12 9.86 -2.21 6.70
C THR A 12 9.63 -1.16 5.62
N LEU A 13 10.33 -0.03 5.72
CA LEU A 13 10.39 1.02 4.70
C LEU A 13 11.80 1.00 4.08
N SER A 14 11.87 0.85 2.76
CA SER A 14 13.12 0.83 1.99
C SER A 14 13.15 1.99 1.00
N ASP A 15 14.17 2.84 1.09
CA ASP A 15 14.53 3.80 0.05
C ASP A 15 15.55 3.12 -0.87
N THR A 16 15.06 2.57 -1.98
CA THR A 16 15.88 1.85 -2.96
C THR A 16 16.82 2.77 -3.74
N THR A 17 16.56 4.08 -3.78
CA THR A 17 17.45 5.06 -4.42
C THR A 17 18.70 5.34 -3.59
N LYS A 18 18.59 5.16 -2.27
CA LYS A 18 19.70 5.34 -1.31
C LYS A 18 20.21 4.02 -0.72
N GLY A 19 19.55 2.90 -1.02
CA GLY A 19 19.86 1.58 -0.47
C GLY A 19 19.66 1.45 1.04
N SER A 20 18.85 2.33 1.64
CA SER A 20 18.65 2.37 3.10
C SER A 20 17.29 1.83 3.50
N SER A 21 17.23 1.04 4.57
CA SER A 21 15.98 0.49 5.11
C SER A 21 15.82 0.78 6.59
N LYS A 22 14.56 0.93 7.04
CA LYS A 22 14.18 0.99 8.45
C LYS A 22 13.09 -0.04 8.72
N THR A 23 13.20 -0.75 9.83
CA THR A 23 12.24 -1.77 10.24
C THR A 23 11.77 -1.50 11.66
N THR A 24 10.46 -1.63 11.88
CA THR A 24 9.86 -1.66 13.21
C THR A 24 9.00 -2.92 13.36
N GLN A 25 8.74 -3.31 14.61
CA GLN A 25 7.93 -4.45 14.97
C GLN A 25 6.91 -4.03 16.03
N ALA A 26 5.70 -4.58 15.94
CA ALA A 26 4.63 -4.37 16.89
C ALA A 26 3.81 -5.64 17.05
N SER A 27 3.16 -5.83 18.20
CA SER A 27 2.25 -6.95 18.42
C SER A 27 0.81 -6.48 18.70
N PRO A 28 0.13 -5.86 17.72
CA PRO A 28 -1.27 -5.50 17.87
C PRO A 28 -2.15 -6.75 17.99
N GLY A 29 -3.21 -6.68 18.79
CA GLY A 29 -4.30 -7.67 18.78
C GLY A 29 -5.19 -7.54 17.54
N ALA A 30 -4.59 -7.41 16.35
CA ALA A 30 -5.26 -7.19 15.07
C ALA A 30 -5.48 -8.51 14.30
N GLN A 31 -6.29 -8.45 13.25
CA GLN A 31 -6.54 -9.55 12.32
C GLN A 31 -6.16 -9.12 10.90
N ASP A 32 -5.74 -10.07 10.08
CA ASP A 32 -5.42 -9.85 8.67
C ASP A 32 -6.72 -9.84 7.84
N ALA A 33 -7.46 -8.73 7.88
CA ALA A 33 -8.79 -8.60 7.28
C ALA A 33 -8.78 -8.03 5.85
N SER A 34 -7.85 -7.13 5.54
CA SER A 34 -7.68 -6.52 4.22
C SER A 34 -6.20 -6.33 3.87
N ALA A 35 -5.94 -6.10 2.58
CA ALA A 35 -4.65 -5.66 2.08
C ALA A 35 -4.90 -4.53 1.07
N GLU A 36 -4.20 -3.41 1.25
CA GLU A 36 -4.47 -2.16 0.57
C GLU A 36 -3.17 -1.53 0.08
N ALA A 37 -3.24 -0.86 -1.06
CA ALA A 37 -2.24 0.07 -1.56
C ALA A 37 -2.96 1.39 -1.79
N VAL A 38 -2.69 2.38 -0.95
CA VAL A 38 -3.49 3.61 -0.84
C VAL A 38 -2.58 4.82 -0.67
N ILE A 39 -3.12 5.99 -1.03
CA ILE A 39 -2.66 7.26 -0.47
C ILE A 39 -3.73 7.76 0.50
N GLU A 40 -3.29 8.36 1.59
CA GLU A 40 -4.20 8.95 2.57
C GLU A 40 -3.69 10.32 2.96
N SER A 41 -4.62 11.25 3.20
CA SER A 41 -4.29 12.52 3.83
C SER A 41 -4.80 12.55 5.28
N PRO A 42 -3.91 12.49 6.27
CA PRO A 42 -4.29 12.72 7.68
C PRO A 42 -4.88 14.11 7.92
N ALA A 43 -4.58 15.07 7.05
CA ALA A 43 -5.02 16.47 7.16
C ALA A 43 -6.30 16.78 6.37
N GLY A 44 -6.88 15.78 5.68
CA GLY A 44 -8.07 15.95 4.85
C GLY A 44 -7.84 16.64 3.51
N SER A 45 -6.59 17.00 3.18
CA SER A 45 -6.22 17.55 1.87
C SER A 45 -4.90 16.97 1.36
N TYR A 46 -4.84 16.72 0.06
CA TYR A 46 -3.64 16.20 -0.58
C TYR A 46 -2.81 17.35 -1.16
N PRO A 47 -1.47 17.29 -1.09
CA PRO A 47 -0.66 18.10 -2.00
C PRO A 47 -1.01 17.72 -3.45
N SER A 48 -0.86 18.67 -4.38
CA SER A 48 -1.05 18.38 -5.81
C SER A 48 0.08 17.48 -6.33
N PHE A 49 -0.26 16.39 -6.99
CA PHE A 49 0.66 15.53 -7.74
C PHE A 49 0.02 15.10 -9.06
N GLN A 50 0.84 14.72 -10.03
CA GLN A 50 0.35 14.30 -11.35
C GLN A 50 0.07 12.80 -11.41
N GLU A 51 0.94 12.02 -10.78
CA GLU A 51 0.90 10.57 -10.85
C GLU A 51 1.69 9.99 -9.68
N GLN A 52 1.16 8.95 -9.06
CA GLN A 52 1.88 8.13 -8.09
C GLN A 52 1.70 6.67 -8.46
N ASP A 53 2.81 6.02 -8.83
CA ASP A 53 2.81 4.63 -9.27
C ASP A 53 2.95 3.68 -8.08
N PHE A 54 2.16 2.61 -8.12
CA PHE A 54 2.26 1.46 -7.26
C PHE A 54 2.56 0.21 -8.10
N SER A 55 3.66 -0.47 -7.80
CA SER A 55 4.10 -1.66 -8.51
C SER A 55 4.76 -2.67 -7.59
N GLY A 56 4.88 -3.92 -8.06
CA GLY A 56 5.51 -4.99 -7.28
C GLY A 56 4.74 -5.36 -6.00
N ILE A 57 3.43 -5.07 -5.96
CA ILE A 57 2.61 -5.37 -4.78
C ILE A 57 2.35 -6.88 -4.72
N THR A 58 2.68 -7.48 -3.58
CA THR A 58 2.41 -8.89 -3.31
C THR A 58 1.67 -9.06 -2.00
N VAL A 59 0.66 -9.93 -2.00
CA VAL A 59 -0.07 -10.35 -0.80
C VAL A 59 0.06 -11.86 -0.70
N ASN A 60 0.47 -12.36 0.46
CA ASN A 60 0.71 -13.80 0.69
C ASN A 60 1.61 -14.46 -0.38
N GLY A 61 2.60 -13.71 -0.89
CA GLY A 61 3.52 -14.17 -1.93
C GLY A 61 2.93 -14.28 -3.34
N GLN A 62 1.67 -13.88 -3.55
CA GLN A 62 1.04 -13.79 -4.87
C GLN A 62 0.98 -12.33 -5.33
N SER A 63 0.94 -12.12 -6.66
CA SER A 63 0.68 -10.80 -7.24
C SER A 63 -0.64 -10.23 -6.73
N PHE A 64 -0.71 -8.92 -6.55
CA PHE A 64 -1.94 -8.25 -6.12
C PHE A 64 -3.11 -8.50 -7.08
N SER A 65 -2.85 -8.62 -8.39
CA SER A 65 -3.85 -8.97 -9.40
C SER A 65 -4.39 -10.40 -9.32
N ALA A 66 -3.83 -11.26 -8.49
CA ALA A 66 -4.42 -12.57 -8.20
C ALA A 66 -5.71 -12.48 -7.37
N TYR A 67 -6.03 -11.29 -6.84
CA TYR A 67 -7.20 -11.03 -6.00
C TYR A 67 -8.21 -10.12 -6.73
N GLY A 68 -9.48 -10.18 -6.32
CA GLY A 68 -10.53 -9.29 -6.84
C GLY A 68 -10.37 -7.88 -6.28
N LEU A 69 -9.57 -7.05 -6.95
CA LEU A 69 -9.26 -5.69 -6.52
C LEU A 69 -10.48 -4.77 -6.64
N GLN A 70 -10.62 -3.84 -5.69
CA GLN A 70 -11.64 -2.80 -5.69
C GLN A 70 -10.93 -1.44 -5.60
N ALA A 71 -11.31 -0.51 -6.48
CA ALA A 71 -10.83 0.87 -6.45
C ALA A 71 -11.44 1.62 -5.26
N ILE A 72 -10.65 2.52 -4.65
CA ILE A 72 -11.05 3.38 -3.55
C ILE A 72 -10.47 4.78 -3.81
N ASP A 73 -11.27 5.62 -4.48
CA ASP A 73 -10.90 6.98 -4.83
C ASP A 73 -10.34 7.78 -3.63
N SER A 74 -9.23 8.48 -3.87
CA SER A 74 -8.49 9.23 -2.86
C SER A 74 -8.77 10.73 -2.98
N GLY A 75 -10.03 11.11 -2.77
CA GLY A 75 -10.47 12.51 -2.90
C GLY A 75 -10.55 12.93 -4.38
N PRO A 76 -9.78 13.95 -4.84
CA PRO A 76 -9.79 14.38 -6.24
C PRO A 76 -8.93 13.50 -7.16
N TYR A 77 -8.54 12.30 -6.70
CA TYR A 77 -7.69 11.38 -7.42
C TYR A 77 -8.36 10.02 -7.58
N ALA A 78 -8.12 9.38 -8.71
CA ALA A 78 -8.64 8.07 -9.06
C ALA A 78 -7.51 7.12 -9.48
N GLU A 79 -7.75 5.82 -9.30
CA GLU A 79 -6.85 4.78 -9.78
C GLU A 79 -7.00 4.54 -11.29
N THR A 80 -5.89 4.20 -11.93
CA THR A 80 -5.91 3.58 -13.26
C THR A 80 -6.43 2.14 -13.18
N ALA A 81 -6.40 1.42 -14.30
CA ALA A 81 -6.72 -0.01 -14.33
C ALA A 81 -5.92 -0.79 -13.27
N LEU A 82 -6.60 -1.69 -12.56
CA LEU A 82 -6.04 -2.48 -11.46
C LEU A 82 -5.56 -3.85 -11.98
N ASP A 83 -4.35 -3.92 -12.52
CA ASP A 83 -3.79 -5.13 -13.17
C ASP A 83 -2.57 -5.75 -12.44
N GLY A 84 -2.34 -5.32 -11.19
CA GLY A 84 -1.21 -5.74 -10.35
C GLY A 84 -0.14 -4.66 -10.22
N SER A 85 -0.21 -3.67 -11.11
CA SER A 85 0.26 -2.30 -10.91
C SER A 85 -0.91 -1.35 -11.14
N PHE A 86 -0.81 -0.15 -10.59
CA PHE A 86 -1.73 0.93 -10.92
C PHE A 86 -1.09 2.26 -10.53
N SER A 87 -1.62 3.34 -11.08
CA SER A 87 -1.25 4.70 -10.74
C SER A 87 -2.44 5.41 -10.13
N ILE A 88 -2.17 6.34 -9.22
CA ILE A 88 -3.17 7.28 -8.73
C ILE A 88 -2.92 8.63 -9.41
N VAL A 89 -3.93 9.14 -10.10
CA VAL A 89 -3.86 10.34 -10.95
C VAL A 89 -5.05 11.28 -10.67
N PRO A 90 -4.98 12.58 -11.01
CA PRO A 90 -6.12 13.47 -10.91
C PRO A 90 -7.35 12.90 -11.65
N GLY A 91 -8.50 12.89 -10.98
CA GLY A 91 -9.78 12.37 -11.51
C GLY A 91 -10.54 13.33 -12.42
#